data_AF-A0A2G2DTQ7-F1
#
_entry.id   AF-A0A2G2DTQ7-F1
#
_cell.length_a   1.000
_cell.length_b   1.000
_cell.length_c   1.000
_cell.angle_alpha   90.00
_cell.angle_beta   90.00
_cell.angle_gamma   90.00
#
_symmetry.space_group_name_H-M   'P 1'
#
loop_
_entity.id
_entity.type
_entity.pdbx_description
1 polymer ?
#
loop_
_entity_poly.entity_id
_entity_poly.type
_entity_poly.pdbx_seq_one_letter_code
_entity_poly.pdbx_strand_id
1 'polypeptide(L)'
;MAMNKFEDRELISTYLDGSEKAFETLLLRHKDKVYRFIYMKVRDGALAEDIFQDTFIKVIRTLKSGAYNEEGKFLPWAMRIAHNLIIDYFRKKNKVRLISESSSLRDDYNVFHTIDNDEKTIEEEMSQVELEQQMVELIGHLPETQRDILRKRIFKEMSFKDIADEEDISINTALGRMRYALINLRKLIDKHNLVTHF
;
A
#
# COMPACT_ATOMS: atom_id res chain seq x y z
N MET A 1 18.19 -20.47 10.46
CA MET A 1 17.92 -20.10 11.87
C MET A 1 16.51 -20.49 12.24
N ALA A 2 16.28 -21.02 13.46
CA ALA A 2 14.99 -21.58 13.89
C ALA A 2 13.81 -20.59 13.87
N MET A 3 14.07 -19.29 14.05
CA MET A 3 13.05 -18.22 14.11
C MET A 3 12.40 -17.89 12.76
N ASN A 4 13.02 -18.22 11.62
CA ASN A 4 12.40 -17.94 10.31
C ASN A 4 11.10 -18.71 10.06
N LYS A 5 10.86 -19.80 10.81
CA LYS A 5 9.64 -20.61 10.73
C LYS A 5 8.48 -20.04 11.55
N PHE A 6 8.75 -19.10 12.45
CA PHE A 6 7.72 -18.50 13.29
C PHE A 6 6.85 -17.55 12.49
N GLU A 7 5.56 -17.55 12.77
CA GLU A 7 4.62 -16.57 12.25
C GLU A 7 4.92 -15.18 12.83
N ASP A 8 4.45 -14.13 12.15
CA ASP A 8 4.67 -12.75 12.61
C ASP A 8 4.14 -12.52 14.04
N ARG A 9 3.02 -13.17 14.39
CA ARG A 9 2.45 -13.10 15.75
C ARG A 9 3.40 -13.67 16.81
N GLU A 10 4.03 -14.80 16.51
CA GLU A 10 4.96 -15.47 17.42
C GLU A 10 6.24 -14.66 17.58
N LEU A 11 6.75 -14.10 16.48
CA LEU A 11 7.91 -13.18 16.51
C LEU A 11 7.61 -11.94 17.34
N ILE A 12 6.41 -11.36 17.22
CA ILE A 12 5.99 -10.22 18.03
C ILE A 12 5.90 -10.59 19.51
N SER A 13 5.25 -11.71 19.85
CA SER A 13 5.18 -12.17 21.25
C SER A 13 6.57 -12.35 21.85
N THR A 14 7.44 -13.05 21.13
CA THR A 14 8.83 -13.32 21.56
C THR A 14 9.64 -12.02 21.71
N TYR A 15 9.38 -11.03 20.86
CA TYR A 15 9.98 -9.70 20.98
C TYR A 15 9.49 -8.96 22.22
N LEU A 16 8.19 -9.00 22.52
CA LEU A 16 7.61 -8.38 23.72
C LEU A 16 8.12 -9.03 25.01
N ASP A 17 8.47 -10.32 24.95
CA ASP A 17 9.12 -11.06 26.04
C ASP A 17 10.63 -10.74 26.18
N GLY A 18 11.16 -9.81 25.36
CA GLY A 18 12.51 -9.27 25.48
C GLY A 18 13.52 -9.74 24.43
N SER A 19 13.11 -10.52 23.44
CA SER A 19 14.02 -11.03 22.40
C SER A 19 14.14 -10.07 21.21
N GLU A 20 15.17 -9.22 21.21
CA GLU A 20 15.45 -8.30 20.10
C GLU A 20 15.70 -9.04 18.76
N LYS A 21 16.23 -10.27 18.80
CA LYS A 21 16.40 -11.13 17.61
C LYS A 21 15.08 -11.48 16.92
N ALA A 22 13.99 -11.58 17.67
CA ALA A 22 12.68 -11.85 17.10
C ALA A 22 12.18 -10.66 16.27
N PHE A 23 12.44 -9.43 16.73
CA PHE A 23 12.15 -8.23 15.95
C PHE A 23 13.06 -8.09 14.73
N GLU A 24 14.36 -8.38 14.86
CA GLU A 24 15.28 -8.40 13.71
C GLU A 24 14.77 -9.34 12.61
N THR A 25 14.32 -10.54 12.98
CA THR A 25 13.73 -11.50 12.03
C THR A 25 12.48 -10.95 11.35
N LEU A 26 11.59 -10.32 12.13
CA LEU A 26 10.36 -9.69 11.63
C LEU A 26 10.66 -8.52 10.68
N LEU A 27 11.63 -7.68 11.02
CA LEU A 27 12.11 -6.57 10.20
C LEU A 27 12.69 -7.08 8.89
N LEU A 28 13.65 -8.01 8.95
CA LEU A 28 14.31 -8.56 7.75
C LEU A 28 13.30 -9.24 6.81
N ARG A 29 12.25 -9.86 7.34
CA ARG A 29 11.18 -10.47 6.55
C ARG A 29 10.36 -9.45 5.76
N HIS A 30 10.16 -8.24 6.28
CA HIS A 30 9.23 -7.26 5.73
C HIS A 30 9.88 -6.00 5.17
N LYS A 31 11.18 -5.77 5.41
CA LYS A 31 11.90 -4.53 5.05
C LYS A 31 11.76 -4.17 3.58
N ASP A 32 11.94 -5.12 2.67
CA ASP A 32 12.01 -4.82 1.23
C ASP A 32 10.62 -4.43 0.69
N LYS A 33 9.56 -5.07 1.19
CA LYS A 33 8.16 -4.74 0.84
C LYS A 33 7.79 -3.34 1.32
N VAL A 34 8.12 -3.01 2.57
CA VAL A 34 7.82 -1.69 3.16
C VAL A 34 8.63 -0.60 2.46
N TYR A 35 9.93 -0.81 2.27
CA TYR A 35 10.82 0.15 1.60
C TYR A 35 10.36 0.41 0.16
N ARG A 36 10.10 -0.65 -0.62
CA ARG A 36 9.62 -0.50 -2.00
C ARG A 36 8.31 0.27 -2.07
N PHE A 37 7.35 -0.04 -1.19
CA PHE A 37 6.10 0.70 -1.12
C PHE A 37 6.32 2.20 -0.90
N ILE A 38 7.19 2.55 0.06
CA ILE A 38 7.54 3.95 0.33
C ILE A 38 8.20 4.58 -0.89
N TYR A 39 9.21 3.92 -1.45
CA TYR A 39 9.96 4.42 -2.61
C TYR A 39 9.05 4.66 -3.82
N MET A 40 8.13 3.75 -4.12
CA MET A 40 7.18 3.91 -5.22
C MET A 40 6.27 5.14 -5.05
N LYS A 41 5.97 5.52 -3.80
CA LYS A 41 5.12 6.68 -3.49
C LYS A 41 5.88 8.00 -3.49
N VAL A 42 7.14 8.02 -3.05
CA VAL A 42 7.92 9.26 -2.91
C VAL A 42 8.90 9.52 -4.06
N ARG A 43 9.35 8.45 -4.74
CA ARG A 43 10.34 8.46 -5.84
C ARG A 43 11.63 9.23 -5.54
N ASP A 44 12.08 9.14 -4.29
CA ASP A 44 13.29 9.75 -3.76
C ASP A 44 13.91 8.77 -2.76
N GLY A 45 15.15 8.34 -3.01
CA GLY A 45 15.81 7.30 -2.23
C GLY A 45 16.15 7.73 -0.80
N ALA A 46 16.59 8.98 -0.61
CA ALA A 46 16.94 9.50 0.70
C ALA A 46 15.67 9.68 1.57
N LEU A 47 14.63 10.25 0.98
CA LEU A 47 13.35 10.39 1.65
C LEU A 47 12.70 9.04 1.96
N ALA A 48 12.83 8.05 1.06
CA ALA A 48 12.31 6.72 1.29
C ALA A 48 12.99 6.05 2.49
N GLU A 49 14.30 6.20 2.61
CA GLU A 49 15.08 5.72 3.76
C GLU A 49 14.64 6.38 5.06
N ASP A 50 14.49 7.71 5.08
CA ASP A 50 14.02 8.44 6.26
C ASP A 50 12.63 7.96 6.73
N ILE A 51 11.67 7.87 5.80
CA ILE A 51 10.31 7.40 6.12
C ILE A 51 10.31 5.93 6.55
N PHE A 52 11.17 5.11 5.95
CA PHE A 52 11.32 3.70 6.33
C PHE A 52 11.80 3.55 7.77
N GLN A 53 12.84 4.30 8.15
CA GLN A 53 13.34 4.32 9.52
C GLN A 53 12.28 4.80 10.51
N ASP A 54 11.60 5.91 10.21
CA ASP A 54 10.50 6.43 11.03
C ASP A 54 9.35 5.43 11.17
N THR A 55 9.07 4.66 10.12
CA THR A 55 8.05 3.60 10.13
C THR A 55 8.39 2.55 11.17
N PHE A 56 9.60 2.00 11.12
CA PHE A 56 10.00 0.94 12.05
C PHE A 56 10.25 1.44 13.47
N ILE A 57 10.67 2.69 13.66
CA ILE A 57 10.70 3.32 14.98
C ILE A 57 9.28 3.39 15.58
N LYS A 58 8.28 3.80 14.79
CA LYS A 58 6.87 3.82 15.25
C LYS A 58 6.37 2.41 15.55
N VAL A 59 6.67 1.43 14.69
CA VAL A 59 6.35 0.01 14.92
C VAL A 59 6.89 -0.45 16.29
N ILE A 60 8.18 -0.25 16.53
CA ILE A 60 8.84 -0.62 17.80
C ILE A 60 8.13 0.01 19.00
N ARG A 61 7.86 1.32 18.93
CA ARG A 61 7.21 2.07 20.02
C ARG A 61 5.80 1.55 20.30
N THR A 62 5.01 1.29 19.26
CA THR A 62 3.63 0.79 19.41
C THR A 62 3.57 -0.65 19.92
N LEU A 63 4.51 -1.50 19.49
CA LEU A 63 4.65 -2.85 20.03
C LEU A 63 5.01 -2.79 21.52
N LYS A 64 6.08 -2.06 21.89
CA LYS A 64 6.54 -1.94 23.28
C LYS A 64 5.52 -1.27 24.20
N SER A 65 4.64 -0.42 23.69
CA SER A 65 3.56 0.20 24.48
C SER A 65 2.34 -0.71 24.68
N GLY A 66 2.31 -1.91 24.07
CA GLY A 66 1.16 -2.82 24.14
C GLY A 66 -0.08 -2.34 23.37
N ALA A 67 0.06 -1.32 22.51
CA ALA A 67 -1.07 -0.76 21.78
C ALA A 67 -1.36 -1.49 20.45
N TYR A 68 -0.58 -2.52 20.13
CA TYR A 68 -0.78 -3.35 18.94
C TYR A 68 -1.85 -4.43 19.19
N ASN A 69 -2.90 -4.45 18.36
CA ASN A 69 -4.05 -5.35 18.50
C ASN A 69 -4.46 -6.05 17.18
N GLU A 70 -3.58 -6.09 16.17
CA GLU A 70 -3.93 -6.51 14.80
C GLU A 70 -3.77 -8.04 14.55
N GLU A 71 -3.56 -8.83 15.61
CA GLU A 71 -3.62 -10.31 15.63
C GLU A 71 -3.07 -11.02 14.37
N GLY A 72 -1.80 -10.79 14.04
CA GLY A 72 -1.12 -11.47 12.92
C GLY A 72 -1.15 -10.73 11.58
N LYS A 73 -1.81 -9.57 11.49
CA LYS A 73 -1.79 -8.70 10.30
C LYS A 73 -0.67 -7.65 10.36
N PHE A 74 0.55 -8.08 10.71
CA PHE A 74 1.67 -7.16 10.96
C PHE A 74 2.02 -6.30 9.76
N LEU A 75 2.32 -6.91 8.60
CA LEU A 75 2.69 -6.19 7.38
C LEU A 75 1.62 -5.17 6.95
N PRO A 76 0.32 -5.56 6.81
CA PRO A 76 -0.80 -4.64 6.66
C PRO A 76 -0.76 -3.41 7.59
N TRP A 77 -0.48 -3.62 8.87
CA TRP A 77 -0.42 -2.55 9.86
C TRP A 77 0.83 -1.67 9.70
N ALA A 78 2.01 -2.25 9.49
CA ALA A 78 3.25 -1.51 9.24
C ALA A 78 3.13 -0.62 7.99
N MET A 79 2.50 -1.13 6.93
CA MET A 79 2.23 -0.38 5.69
C MET A 79 1.32 0.83 5.92
N ARG A 80 0.34 0.75 6.84
CA ARG A 80 -0.48 1.90 7.23
C ARG A 80 0.32 2.97 7.95
N ILE A 81 1.25 2.57 8.81
CA ILE A 81 2.17 3.51 9.48
C ILE A 81 3.00 4.25 8.44
N ALA A 82 3.61 3.52 7.50
CA ALA A 82 4.38 4.10 6.39
C ALA A 82 3.54 5.06 5.55
N HIS A 83 2.33 4.65 5.16
CA HIS A 83 1.42 5.50 4.41
C HIS A 83 1.10 6.81 5.15
N ASN A 84 0.78 6.74 6.43
CA ASN A 84 0.49 7.93 7.24
C ASN A 84 1.69 8.87 7.33
N LEU A 85 2.91 8.34 7.44
CA LEU A 85 4.14 9.13 7.40
C LEU A 85 4.35 9.83 6.06
N ILE A 86 4.11 9.13 4.94
CA ILE A 86 4.16 9.70 3.59
C ILE A 86 3.17 10.85 3.45
N ILE A 87 1.92 10.63 3.86
CA ILE A 87 0.88 11.67 3.82
C ILE A 87 1.25 12.85 4.72
N ASP A 88 1.78 12.60 5.92
CA ASP A 88 2.22 13.66 6.83
C ASP A 88 3.39 14.46 6.23
N TYR A 89 4.34 13.79 5.58
CA TYR A 89 5.46 14.44 4.89
C TYR A 89 4.94 15.34 3.76
N PHE A 90 4.11 14.80 2.85
CA PHE A 90 3.57 15.59 1.75
C PHE A 90 2.62 16.68 2.23
N ARG A 91 1.87 16.48 3.31
CA ARG A 91 1.06 17.54 3.92
C ARG A 91 1.94 18.65 4.47
N LYS A 92 3.07 18.35 5.11
CA LYS A 92 4.03 19.37 5.60
C LYS A 92 4.73 20.08 4.44
N LYS A 93 5.20 19.33 3.44
CA LYS A 93 5.83 19.87 2.22
C LYS A 93 4.87 20.74 1.44
N ASN A 94 3.63 20.29 1.29
CA ASN A 94 2.56 21.08 0.71
C ASN A 94 2.24 22.26 1.59
N LYS A 95 2.18 22.17 2.93
CA LYS A 95 2.03 23.34 3.83
C LYS A 95 3.14 24.38 3.69
N VAL A 96 4.38 23.94 3.45
CA VAL A 96 5.52 24.81 3.12
C VAL A 96 5.32 25.47 1.75
N ARG A 97 4.73 24.76 0.77
CA ARG A 97 4.27 25.35 -0.50
C ARG A 97 2.95 26.16 -0.37
N LEU A 98 2.12 25.88 0.64
CA LEU A 98 0.75 26.38 0.85
C LEU A 98 0.73 27.74 1.56
N ILE A 99 1.89 28.29 1.94
CA ILE A 99 2.04 29.73 2.07
C ILE A 99 1.73 30.41 0.70
N SER A 100 1.55 29.64 -0.39
CA SER A 100 1.04 30.10 -1.68
C SER A 100 -0.16 29.36 -2.31
N GLU A 101 -1.01 28.56 -1.64
CA GLU A 101 -2.41 28.22 -2.07
C GLU A 101 -2.99 26.95 -1.42
N SER A 102 -4.19 27.07 -0.83
CA SER A 102 -4.90 26.21 0.13
C SER A 102 -5.46 24.84 -0.33
N SER A 103 -5.44 23.86 0.62
CA SER A 103 -6.35 22.71 0.89
C SER A 103 -6.58 21.66 -0.23
N SER A 104 -6.70 20.34 -0.03
CA SER A 104 -7.18 19.49 1.08
C SER A 104 -6.90 18.02 0.70
N LEU A 105 -6.22 17.21 1.54
CA LEU A 105 -5.98 15.77 1.27
C LEU A 105 -5.99 14.93 2.55
N ARG A 106 -7.10 14.94 3.29
CA ARG A 106 -7.42 13.87 4.25
C ARG A 106 -8.57 13.08 3.67
N ASP A 107 -8.24 11.99 2.98
CA ASP A 107 -8.97 10.72 3.08
C ASP A 107 -8.40 9.77 2.03
N ASP A 108 -7.63 8.79 2.50
CA ASP A 108 -7.39 7.57 1.74
C ASP A 108 -7.37 6.41 2.74
N TYR A 109 -8.57 5.98 3.10
CA TYR A 109 -8.80 4.83 3.97
C TYR A 109 -8.47 3.54 3.21
N ASN A 110 -7.39 2.86 3.64
CA ASN A 110 -7.11 1.42 3.50
C ASN A 110 -7.65 0.70 2.25
N VAL A 111 -7.14 1.05 1.08
CA VAL A 111 -7.29 0.22 -0.14
C VAL A 111 -6.10 -0.73 -0.34
N PHE A 112 -4.98 -0.50 0.35
CA PHE A 112 -3.74 -1.26 0.17
C PHE A 112 -3.59 -2.40 1.18
N HIS A 113 -4.40 -3.45 1.04
CA HIS A 113 -4.13 -4.73 1.70
C HIS A 113 -3.75 -5.85 0.75
N THR A 114 -3.42 -5.55 -0.50
CA THR A 114 -2.96 -6.59 -1.41
C THR A 114 -2.17 -6.00 -2.58
N ILE A 115 -0.91 -5.66 -2.33
CA ILE A 115 0.10 -5.56 -3.39
C ILE A 115 1.23 -6.49 -2.95
N ASP A 116 1.19 -7.72 -3.45
CA ASP A 116 2.29 -8.67 -3.39
C ASP A 116 2.76 -8.90 -4.83
N ASN A 117 4.08 -8.96 -5.00
CA ASN A 117 4.87 -9.31 -6.20
C ASN A 117 4.86 -8.29 -7.37
N ASP A 118 5.95 -7.99 -8.09
CA ASP A 118 7.31 -8.55 -8.20
C ASP A 118 8.35 -7.45 -8.55
N GLU A 119 9.64 -7.76 -8.42
CA GLU A 119 10.84 -7.02 -8.90
C GLU A 119 10.82 -6.67 -10.39
N LYS A 120 11.36 -5.49 -10.77
CA LYS A 120 11.84 -5.24 -12.15
C LYS A 120 12.99 -4.23 -12.22
N THR A 121 13.78 -4.40 -13.28
CA THR A 121 14.97 -3.62 -13.69
C THR A 121 14.86 -3.29 -15.20
N ILE A 122 15.13 -2.04 -15.58
CA ILE A 122 15.63 -1.40 -16.83
C ILE A 122 15.23 -1.94 -18.26
N GLU A 123 14.85 -3.20 -18.50
CA GLU A 123 14.35 -3.68 -19.82
C GLU A 123 12.88 -3.26 -20.13
N GLU A 124 12.36 -2.27 -19.43
CA GLU A 124 10.93 -2.11 -19.16
C GLU A 124 10.13 -1.36 -20.23
N GLU A 125 10.71 -0.54 -21.11
CA GLU A 125 9.91 0.40 -21.93
C GLU A 125 9.05 -0.28 -23.03
N MET A 126 9.55 -1.31 -23.72
CA MET A 126 8.73 -2.06 -24.69
C MET A 126 7.71 -2.99 -24.00
N SER A 127 8.05 -3.49 -22.82
CA SER A 127 7.18 -4.31 -21.97
C SER A 127 6.01 -3.50 -21.38
N GLN A 128 6.21 -2.20 -21.11
CA GLN A 128 5.18 -1.34 -20.51
C GLN A 128 3.98 -1.13 -21.44
N VAL A 129 4.20 -0.85 -22.73
CA VAL A 129 3.09 -0.63 -23.67
C VAL A 129 2.21 -1.86 -23.81
N GLU A 130 2.83 -3.05 -23.85
CA GLU A 130 2.11 -4.32 -23.93
C GLU A 130 1.36 -4.64 -22.63
N LEU A 131 1.99 -4.38 -21.49
CA LEU A 131 1.38 -4.52 -20.16
C LEU A 131 0.20 -3.55 -19.95
N GLU A 132 0.33 -2.31 -20.42
CA GLU A 132 -0.72 -1.29 -20.38
C GLU A 132 -1.92 -1.72 -21.22
N GLN A 133 -1.70 -2.23 -22.43
CA GLN A 133 -2.77 -2.76 -23.28
C GLN A 133 -3.49 -3.94 -22.64
N GLN A 134 -2.74 -4.89 -22.07
CA GLN A 134 -3.31 -6.02 -21.34
C GLN A 134 -4.11 -5.55 -20.11
N MET A 135 -3.61 -4.58 -19.35
CA MET A 135 -4.35 -4.00 -18.22
C MET A 135 -5.66 -3.34 -18.64
N VAL A 136 -5.66 -2.56 -19.73
CA VAL A 136 -6.87 -1.91 -20.25
C VAL A 136 -7.90 -2.98 -20.66
N GLU A 137 -7.47 -4.06 -21.29
CA GLU A 137 -8.32 -5.18 -21.67
C GLU A 137 -8.94 -5.87 -20.44
N LEU A 138 -8.14 -6.16 -19.40
CA LEU A 138 -8.63 -6.76 -18.17
C LEU A 138 -9.62 -5.88 -17.42
N ILE A 139 -9.37 -4.57 -17.36
CA ILE A 139 -10.31 -3.60 -16.77
C ILE A 139 -11.65 -3.65 -17.51
N GLY A 140 -11.63 -3.92 -18.82
CA GLY A 140 -12.82 -4.15 -19.64
C GLY A 140 -13.65 -5.37 -19.23
N HIS A 141 -13.06 -6.36 -18.56
CA HIS A 141 -13.74 -7.56 -18.08
C HIS A 141 -14.38 -7.38 -16.69
N LEU A 142 -14.08 -6.28 -15.99
CA LEU A 142 -14.69 -5.98 -14.70
C LEU A 142 -16.17 -5.56 -14.86
N PRO A 143 -17.03 -5.87 -13.87
CA PRO A 143 -18.34 -5.27 -13.76
C PRO A 143 -18.29 -3.74 -13.86
N GLU A 144 -19.30 -3.14 -14.46
CA GLU A 144 -19.36 -1.69 -14.75
C GLU A 144 -19.05 -0.83 -13.51
N THR A 145 -19.69 -1.11 -12.39
CA THR A 145 -19.48 -0.38 -11.13
C THR A 145 -18.06 -0.49 -10.56
N GLN A 146 -17.32 -1.55 -10.88
CA GLN A 146 -15.92 -1.75 -10.48
C GLN A 146 -14.96 -1.05 -11.45
N ARG A 147 -15.30 -1.06 -12.73
CA ARG A 147 -14.55 -0.37 -13.78
C ARG A 147 -14.63 1.15 -13.60
N ASP A 148 -15.81 1.66 -13.32
CA ASP A 148 -16.06 3.10 -13.20
C ASP A 148 -15.33 3.70 -12.01
N ILE A 149 -15.34 3.02 -10.87
CA ILE A 149 -14.58 3.51 -9.72
C ILE A 149 -13.08 3.50 -9.96
N LEU A 150 -12.54 2.49 -10.65
CA LEU A 150 -11.13 2.48 -11.06
C LEU A 150 -10.83 3.65 -11.98
N ARG A 151 -11.70 3.91 -12.97
CA ARG A 151 -11.51 5.02 -13.91
C ARG A 151 -11.52 6.38 -13.22
N LYS A 152 -12.49 6.62 -12.34
CA LYS A 152 -12.59 7.87 -11.58
C LYS A 152 -11.40 8.06 -10.64
N ARG A 153 -10.93 6.99 -10.01
CA ARG A 153 -9.78 7.06 -9.10
C ARG A 153 -8.45 7.25 -9.83
N ILE A 154 -8.23 6.55 -10.94
CA ILE A 154 -6.94 6.52 -11.63
C ILE A 154 -6.80 7.65 -12.66
N PHE A 155 -7.83 7.88 -13.49
CA PHE A 155 -7.74 8.85 -14.59
C PHE A 155 -8.25 10.24 -14.22
N LYS A 156 -9.19 10.34 -13.25
CA LYS A 156 -9.72 11.63 -12.79
C LYS A 156 -9.17 12.05 -11.42
N GLU A 157 -8.31 11.25 -10.80
CA GLU A 157 -7.70 11.49 -9.49
C GLU A 157 -8.68 11.82 -8.35
N MET A 158 -9.96 11.47 -8.49
CA MET A 158 -11.01 11.82 -7.53
C MET A 158 -10.83 11.07 -6.20
N SER A 159 -11.10 11.73 -5.07
CA SER A 159 -11.13 11.04 -3.78
C SER A 159 -12.33 10.09 -3.68
N PHE A 160 -12.30 9.11 -2.77
CA PHE A 160 -13.48 8.27 -2.53
C PHE A 160 -14.69 9.06 -2.06
N LYS A 161 -14.46 10.20 -1.42
CA LYS A 161 -15.51 11.13 -1.05
C LYS A 161 -16.13 11.79 -2.29
N ASP A 162 -15.30 12.33 -3.18
CA ASP A 162 -15.81 12.97 -4.41
C ASP A 162 -16.55 11.96 -5.30
N ILE A 163 -16.08 10.71 -5.36
CA ILE A 163 -16.77 9.62 -6.08
C ILE A 163 -18.11 9.29 -5.41
N ALA A 164 -18.13 9.22 -4.08
CA ALA A 164 -19.35 8.96 -3.33
C ALA A 164 -20.39 10.08 -3.54
N ASP A 165 -19.95 11.33 -3.51
CA ASP A 165 -20.78 12.51 -3.75
C ASP A 165 -21.25 12.58 -5.21
N GLU A 166 -20.40 12.27 -6.21
CA GLU A 166 -20.77 12.26 -7.64
C GLU A 166 -21.78 11.15 -7.97
N GLU A 167 -21.66 9.98 -7.32
CA GLU A 167 -22.52 8.82 -7.60
C GLU A 167 -23.72 8.69 -6.66
N ASP A 168 -23.90 9.64 -5.72
CA ASP A 168 -24.93 9.59 -4.67
C ASP A 168 -24.93 8.25 -3.90
N ILE A 169 -23.75 7.82 -3.48
CA ILE A 169 -23.54 6.59 -2.70
C ILE A 169 -22.79 6.89 -1.40
N SER A 170 -22.81 5.95 -0.45
CA SER A 170 -21.95 6.08 0.74
C SER A 170 -20.47 5.91 0.38
N ILE A 171 -19.58 6.58 1.12
CA ILE A 171 -18.12 6.40 1.01
C ILE A 171 -17.72 4.92 1.18
N ASN A 172 -18.43 4.17 2.03
CA ASN A 172 -18.20 2.73 2.23
C ASN A 172 -18.59 1.90 1.00
N THR A 173 -19.63 2.32 0.27
CA THR A 173 -20.02 1.72 -1.01
C THR A 173 -18.93 1.94 -2.06
N ALA A 174 -18.37 3.15 -2.14
CA ALA A 174 -17.25 3.44 -3.03
C ALA A 174 -16.02 2.58 -2.65
N LEU A 175 -15.62 2.57 -1.38
CA LEU A 175 -14.51 1.72 -0.90
C LEU A 175 -14.74 0.23 -1.20
N GLY A 176 -15.98 -0.24 -1.01
CA GLY A 176 -16.39 -1.60 -1.35
C GLY A 176 -16.23 -1.91 -2.85
N ARG A 177 -16.73 -1.04 -3.73
CA ARG A 177 -16.59 -1.17 -5.19
C ARG A 177 -15.12 -1.24 -5.59
N MET A 178 -14.27 -0.37 -5.05
CA MET A 178 -12.83 -0.36 -5.31
C MET A 178 -12.16 -1.66 -4.85
N ARG A 179 -12.48 -2.13 -3.64
CA ARG A 179 -11.97 -3.39 -3.11
C ARG A 179 -12.31 -4.57 -4.02
N TYR A 180 -13.57 -4.69 -4.44
CA TYR A 180 -13.99 -5.78 -5.33
C TYR A 180 -13.37 -5.65 -6.73
N ALA A 181 -13.20 -4.43 -7.23
CA ALA A 181 -12.50 -4.17 -8.48
C ALA A 181 -11.07 -4.73 -8.44
N LEU A 182 -10.30 -4.44 -7.39
CA LEU A 182 -8.93 -4.95 -7.23
C LEU A 182 -8.87 -6.48 -7.07
N ILE A 183 -9.78 -7.06 -6.27
CA ILE A 183 -9.84 -8.52 -6.07
C ILE A 183 -10.14 -9.24 -7.39
N ASN A 184 -11.11 -8.74 -8.16
CA ASN A 184 -11.49 -9.36 -9.43
C ASN A 184 -10.44 -9.14 -10.51
N LEU A 185 -9.82 -7.95 -10.54
CA LEU A 185 -8.71 -7.67 -11.46
C LEU A 185 -7.56 -8.66 -11.22
N ARG A 186 -7.21 -8.93 -9.96
CA ARG A 186 -6.22 -9.95 -9.61
C ARG A 186 -6.60 -11.35 -10.12
N LYS A 187 -7.83 -11.78 -9.89
CA LYS A 187 -8.31 -13.08 -10.40
C LYS A 187 -8.21 -13.18 -11.92
N LEU A 188 -8.46 -12.07 -12.62
CA LEU A 188 -8.33 -12.01 -14.07
C LEU A 188 -6.87 -12.06 -14.51
N ILE A 189 -5.96 -11.35 -13.83
CA ILE A 189 -4.50 -11.44 -14.04
C ILE A 189 -4.03 -12.90 -13.89
N ASP A 190 -4.42 -13.56 -12.80
CA ASP A 190 -4.05 -14.96 -12.53
C ASP A 190 -4.66 -15.92 -13.59
N LYS A 191 -5.93 -15.72 -13.98
CA LYS A 191 -6.63 -16.56 -14.95
C LYS A 191 -6.08 -16.42 -16.37
N HIS A 192 -5.71 -15.20 -16.76
CA HIS A 192 -5.17 -14.92 -18.10
C HIS A 192 -3.66 -15.17 -18.18
N ASN A 193 -3.06 -15.79 -17.15
CA ASN A 193 -1.62 -16.01 -17.06
C ASN A 193 -0.84 -14.75 -17.43
N LEU A 194 -1.28 -13.60 -16.89
CA LEU A 194 -0.44 -12.41 -16.86
C LEU A 194 0.64 -12.60 -15.79
N VAL A 195 1.36 -13.71 -15.92
CA VAL A 195 2.74 -13.79 -15.50
C VAL A 195 3.42 -12.94 -16.55
N THR A 196 3.85 -11.76 -16.13
CA THR A 196 4.98 -11.13 -16.76
C THR A 196 6.03 -12.20 -17.00
N HIS A 197 6.15 -12.67 -18.24
CA HIS A 197 7.24 -13.51 -18.64
C HIS A 197 8.50 -12.64 -18.56
N PHE A 198 9.13 -12.68 -17.39
CA PHE A 198 10.53 -12.34 -17.18
C PHE A 198 11.27 -13.65 -16.92
#